data_AF-A0A543KTJ8-F1
#
_entry.id   AF-A0A543KTJ8-F1
#
_cell.length_a   1.000
_cell.length_b   1.000
_cell.length_c   1.000
_cell.angle_alpha   90.00
_cell.angle_beta   90.00
_cell.angle_gamma   90.00
#
_symmetry.space_group_name_H-M   'P 1'
#
loop_
_entity.id
_entity.type
_entity.pdbx_description
1 polymer ?
#
loop_
_entity_poly.entity_id
_entity_poly.type
_entity_poly.pdbx_seq_one_letter_code
_entity_poly.pdbx_strand_id
1 'polypeptide(L)'
;MYKHLLVALDDTPLGMATVTQSVSFARALGARITFFHAAPDLAATGEGSMLHSLDRQAFTAESDMPRHAVLLKAATAARIGGVECSTDALVSDHPAQAILEAAQRHACDLLFVSSHGRVPGLRGWLHSSVTRQLLQIANLPVHVASIESNDEQADANRALAIVAGEHRSIAAVLTGLQQLDRAGRIDGTIPDVALMRQMADYLRQFPTRLHHPKEEAFIFRLLRQRTSEHNAVLDELERQHVLENTLIDALFTTLARHGHGDADAAEAVTAAVQRLSGAVWEHMSLEETVIFPAARRHLTSADWSVVYKAFSAHHDPLFSHSPEMPMRQLFARIATALQ
;
A
#
# COMPACT_ATOMS: atom_id res chain seq x y z
N MET A 1 28.30 -14.91 20.33
CA MET A 1 28.01 -14.04 19.17
C MET A 1 26.81 -14.65 18.46
N TYR A 2 25.83 -13.84 18.06
CA TYR A 2 24.59 -14.32 17.41
C TYR A 2 24.91 -15.01 16.10
N LYS A 3 24.25 -16.15 15.83
CA LYS A 3 24.48 -16.98 14.65
C LYS A 3 23.27 -17.01 13.71
N HIS A 4 22.08 -16.75 14.22
CA HIS A 4 20.86 -16.82 13.42
C HIS A 4 19.80 -15.82 13.87
N LEU A 5 19.52 -14.88 12.99
CA LEU A 5 18.55 -13.83 13.22
C LEU A 5 17.18 -14.22 12.69
N LEU A 6 16.13 -13.96 13.46
CA LEU A 6 14.78 -13.83 12.92
C LEU A 6 14.50 -12.33 12.66
N VAL A 7 14.28 -11.97 11.41
CA VAL A 7 13.94 -10.59 11.02
C VAL A 7 12.43 -10.52 10.78
N ALA A 8 11.71 -9.85 11.68
CA ALA A 8 10.27 -9.65 11.53
C ALA A 8 9.99 -8.48 10.58
N LEU A 9 9.23 -8.75 9.52
CA LEU A 9 8.84 -7.78 8.49
C LEU A 9 7.35 -7.50 8.58
N ASP A 10 7.00 -6.22 8.44
CA ASP A 10 5.63 -5.76 8.25
C ASP A 10 5.41 -5.33 6.78
N ASP A 11 4.15 -5.11 6.40
CA ASP A 11 3.80 -4.60 5.06
C ASP A 11 4.05 -3.09 4.93
N THR A 12 4.74 -2.49 5.90
CA THR A 12 4.99 -1.06 5.89
C THR A 12 6.20 -0.73 5.02
N PRO A 13 6.29 0.49 4.50
CA PRO A 13 7.47 0.98 3.78
C PRO A 13 8.77 0.87 4.59
N LEU A 14 8.67 0.79 5.92
CA LEU A 14 9.80 0.63 6.84
C LEU A 14 10.43 -0.77 6.75
N GLY A 15 9.71 -1.78 6.24
CA GLY A 15 10.21 -3.15 6.08
C GLY A 15 11.48 -3.24 5.22
N MET A 16 11.59 -2.44 4.15
CA MET A 16 12.79 -2.45 3.29
C MET A 16 14.04 -1.89 3.98
N ALA A 17 13.87 -0.87 4.84
CA ALA A 17 14.97 -0.34 5.64
C ALA A 17 15.46 -1.39 6.65
N THR A 18 14.52 -2.10 7.29
CA THR A 18 14.82 -3.20 8.22
C THR A 18 15.55 -4.36 7.52
N VAL A 19 15.15 -4.72 6.29
CA VAL A 19 15.89 -5.69 5.46
C VAL A 19 17.34 -5.24 5.27
N THR A 20 17.56 -3.98 4.89
CA THR A 20 18.90 -3.48 4.56
C THR A 20 19.83 -3.48 5.78
N GLN A 21 19.33 -3.02 6.92
CA GLN A 21 20.08 -3.00 8.18
C GLN A 21 20.37 -4.42 8.69
N SER A 22 19.37 -5.31 8.66
CA SER A 22 19.53 -6.69 9.14
C SER A 22 20.54 -7.48 8.30
N VAL A 23 20.53 -7.33 6.96
CA VAL A 23 21.54 -7.94 6.07
C VAL A 23 22.94 -7.44 6.39
N SER A 24 23.11 -6.12 6.55
CA SER A 24 24.41 -5.53 6.90
C SER A 24 24.92 -6.04 8.25
N PHE A 25 24.03 -6.13 9.23
CA PHE A 25 24.34 -6.61 10.57
C PHE A 25 24.69 -8.11 10.58
N ALA A 26 23.90 -8.95 9.92
CA ALA A 26 24.17 -10.39 9.81
C ALA A 26 25.49 -10.67 9.09
N ARG A 27 25.79 -9.93 8.01
CA ARG A 27 27.06 -10.03 7.29
C ARG A 27 28.25 -9.73 8.19
N ALA A 28 28.16 -8.69 9.02
CA ALA A 28 29.24 -8.31 9.95
C ALA A 28 29.50 -9.39 11.02
N LEU A 29 28.48 -10.18 11.36
CA LEU A 29 28.57 -11.26 12.35
C LEU A 29 28.86 -12.65 11.73
N GLY A 30 28.78 -12.79 10.41
CA GLY A 30 28.76 -14.10 9.75
C GLY A 30 27.54 -14.94 10.13
N ALA A 31 26.42 -14.28 10.44
CA ALA A 31 25.17 -14.92 10.83
C ALA A 31 24.25 -15.14 9.62
N ARG A 32 23.36 -16.14 9.72
CA ARG A 32 22.27 -16.35 8.75
C ARG A 32 20.99 -15.64 9.18
N ILE A 33 20.05 -15.45 8.25
CA ILE A 33 18.78 -14.76 8.49
C ILE A 33 17.59 -15.68 8.16
N THR A 34 16.54 -15.63 8.98
CA THR A 34 15.19 -16.01 8.56
C THR A 34 14.30 -14.78 8.54
N PHE A 35 13.84 -14.38 7.37
CA PHE A 35 12.82 -13.34 7.25
C PHE A 35 11.45 -13.92 7.56
N PHE A 36 10.74 -13.26 8.46
CA PHE A 36 9.43 -13.72 8.91
C PHE A 36 8.38 -12.62 8.74
N HIS A 37 7.22 -12.99 8.20
CA HIS A 37 6.08 -12.11 8.11
C HIS A 37 4.85 -12.75 8.76
N ALA A 38 4.32 -12.07 9.78
CA ALA A 38 3.04 -12.43 10.40
C ALA A 38 1.93 -11.66 9.68
N ALA A 39 1.25 -12.33 8.76
CA ALA A 39 0.09 -11.77 8.10
C ALA A 39 -1.11 -11.79 9.07
N PRO A 40 -1.92 -10.74 9.17
CA PRO A 40 -3.14 -10.79 9.96
C PRO A 40 -4.09 -11.86 9.40
N ASP A 41 -4.85 -12.52 10.28
CA ASP A 41 -5.89 -13.46 9.84
C ASP A 41 -7.10 -12.68 9.34
N LEU A 42 -7.04 -12.30 8.07
CA LEU A 42 -8.16 -11.66 7.40
C LEU A 42 -9.41 -12.57 7.46
N ALA A 43 -9.26 -13.90 7.55
CA ALA A 43 -10.37 -14.87 7.64
C ALA A 43 -11.04 -14.92 9.03
N ALA A 44 -10.33 -14.55 10.10
CA ALA A 44 -10.88 -14.51 11.46
C ALA A 44 -11.65 -13.22 11.76
N THR A 45 -11.51 -12.20 10.91
CA THR A 45 -12.41 -11.04 10.93
C THR A 45 -13.77 -11.45 10.36
N GLY A 46 -14.87 -10.91 10.89
CA GLY A 46 -16.23 -11.31 10.52
C GLY A 46 -16.54 -11.29 9.00
N GLU A 47 -15.76 -10.53 8.21
CA GLU A 47 -15.88 -10.44 6.75
C GLU A 47 -15.02 -11.47 5.99
N GLY A 48 -13.78 -11.76 6.40
CA GLY A 48 -12.99 -12.82 5.73
C GLY A 48 -13.44 -14.22 6.09
N SER A 49 -14.18 -14.40 7.19
CA SER A 49 -14.87 -15.65 7.52
C SER A 49 -15.92 -15.99 6.46
N MET A 50 -16.63 -14.96 5.93
CA MET A 50 -17.57 -15.12 4.83
C MET A 50 -16.86 -15.40 3.50
N LEU A 51 -15.77 -14.69 3.16
CA LEU A 51 -15.01 -14.93 1.93
C LEU A 51 -14.35 -16.33 1.92
N HIS A 52 -13.76 -16.75 3.04
CA HIS A 52 -13.23 -18.11 3.24
C HIS A 52 -14.30 -19.21 3.15
N SER A 53 -15.56 -18.87 3.47
CA SER A 53 -16.70 -19.79 3.35
C SER A 53 -17.26 -19.89 1.93
N LEU A 54 -17.11 -18.84 1.12
CA LEU A 54 -17.63 -18.76 -0.25
C LEU A 54 -16.62 -19.26 -1.28
N ASP A 55 -15.33 -18.92 -1.13
CA ASP A 55 -14.26 -19.41 -2.02
C ASP A 55 -12.91 -19.51 -1.28
N ARG A 56 -12.55 -20.75 -0.92
CA ARG A 56 -11.34 -21.07 -0.17
C ARG A 56 -10.05 -20.95 -1.01
N GLN A 57 -10.11 -21.16 -2.32
CA GLN A 57 -8.94 -21.14 -3.20
C GLN A 57 -8.57 -19.73 -3.62
N ALA A 58 -9.57 -18.90 -3.92
CA ALA A 58 -9.46 -17.46 -4.10
C ALA A 58 -8.75 -16.75 -2.94
N PHE A 59 -9.29 -16.97 -1.74
CA PHE A 59 -8.83 -16.31 -0.51
C PHE A 59 -7.39 -16.69 -0.15
N THR A 60 -7.01 -17.95 -0.38
CA THR A 60 -5.64 -18.42 -0.14
C THR A 60 -4.64 -17.85 -1.16
N ALA A 61 -4.99 -17.78 -2.45
CA ALA A 61 -4.12 -17.20 -3.48
C ALA A 61 -3.90 -15.68 -3.32
N GLU A 62 -4.94 -14.94 -2.95
CA GLU A 62 -4.91 -13.48 -2.81
C GLU A 62 -4.22 -13.03 -1.51
N SER A 63 -4.40 -13.79 -0.43
CA SER A 63 -3.66 -13.58 0.83
C SER A 63 -2.18 -13.93 0.69
N ASP A 64 -1.81 -14.85 -0.20
CA ASP A 64 -0.42 -15.31 -0.37
C ASP A 64 0.45 -14.41 -1.27
N MET A 65 -0.15 -13.64 -2.19
CA MET A 65 0.60 -12.81 -3.15
C MET A 65 1.39 -11.65 -2.50
N PRO A 66 0.82 -10.83 -1.61
CA PRO A 66 1.56 -9.79 -0.88
C PRO A 66 2.64 -10.38 0.05
N ARG A 67 2.32 -11.51 0.71
CA ARG A 67 3.22 -12.24 1.62
C ARG A 67 4.49 -12.68 0.90
N HIS A 68 4.37 -13.17 -0.34
CA HIS A 68 5.51 -13.58 -1.16
C HIS A 68 6.34 -12.39 -1.64
N ALA A 69 5.74 -11.25 -1.96
CA ALA A 69 6.47 -10.12 -2.53
C ALA A 69 7.46 -9.49 -1.54
N VAL A 70 7.06 -9.29 -0.28
CA VAL A 70 7.94 -8.71 0.77
C VAL A 70 9.09 -9.67 1.09
N LEU A 71 8.78 -10.96 1.27
CA LEU A 71 9.77 -11.99 1.58
C LEU A 71 10.73 -12.25 0.40
N LEU A 72 10.24 -12.22 -0.84
CA LEU A 72 11.07 -12.38 -2.05
C LEU A 72 12.06 -11.23 -2.19
N LYS A 73 11.61 -9.99 -1.98
CA LYS A 73 12.49 -8.81 -1.99
C LYS A 73 13.57 -8.93 -0.90
N ALA A 74 13.17 -9.31 0.31
CA ALA A 74 14.09 -9.49 1.44
C ALA A 74 15.14 -10.58 1.17
N ALA A 75 14.71 -11.75 0.70
CA ALA A 75 15.60 -12.86 0.35
C ALA A 75 16.53 -12.52 -0.82
N THR A 76 16.08 -11.68 -1.76
CA THR A 76 16.92 -11.20 -2.86
C THR A 76 18.00 -10.25 -2.33
N ALA A 77 17.64 -9.31 -1.46
CA ALA A 77 18.59 -8.40 -0.83
C ALA A 77 19.66 -9.12 0.00
N ALA A 78 19.28 -10.15 0.78
CA ALA A 78 20.22 -10.96 1.54
C ALA A 78 21.18 -11.74 0.64
N ARG A 79 20.68 -12.36 -0.43
CA ARG A 79 21.52 -13.05 -1.43
C ARG A 79 22.53 -12.12 -2.09
N ILE A 80 22.09 -10.93 -2.51
CA ILE A 80 23.00 -9.90 -3.06
C ILE A 80 24.03 -9.47 -2.02
N GLY A 81 23.63 -9.35 -0.76
CA GLY A 81 24.50 -9.02 0.37
C GLY A 81 25.45 -10.15 0.81
N GLY A 82 25.36 -11.34 0.21
CA GLY A 82 26.18 -12.50 0.57
C GLY A 82 25.81 -13.13 1.92
N VAL A 83 24.56 -12.99 2.36
CA VAL A 83 24.05 -13.54 3.62
C VAL A 83 23.13 -14.73 3.33
N GLU A 84 23.40 -15.86 3.97
CA GLU A 84 22.51 -17.03 3.91
C GLU A 84 21.14 -16.67 4.50
N CYS A 85 20.06 -16.91 3.76
CA CYS A 85 18.72 -16.58 4.22
C CYS A 85 17.67 -17.64 3.90
N SER A 86 16.67 -17.75 4.78
CA SER A 86 15.39 -18.41 4.52
C SER A 86 14.22 -17.44 4.76
N THR A 87 13.03 -17.83 4.31
CA THR A 87 11.80 -17.05 4.48
C THR A 87 10.73 -17.92 5.11
N ASP A 88 9.89 -17.34 5.95
CA ASP A 88 8.74 -18.01 6.55
C ASP A 88 7.61 -16.99 6.75
N ALA A 89 6.37 -17.46 6.70
CA ALA A 89 5.19 -16.63 6.95
C ALA A 89 4.12 -17.43 7.68
N LEU A 90 3.45 -16.77 8.62
CA LEU A 90 2.30 -17.34 9.32
C LEU A 90 1.14 -16.35 9.29
N VAL A 91 -0.07 -16.87 9.20
CA VAL A 91 -1.28 -16.08 9.44
C VAL A 91 -1.57 -16.11 10.93
N SER A 92 -1.67 -14.94 11.58
CA SER A 92 -1.92 -14.85 13.02
C SER A 92 -2.44 -13.48 13.44
N ASP A 93 -3.45 -13.48 14.30
CA ASP A 93 -3.92 -12.28 15.01
C ASP A 93 -3.08 -11.94 16.25
N HIS A 94 -2.03 -12.72 16.51
CA HIS A 94 -1.10 -12.55 17.62
C HIS A 94 0.35 -12.46 17.10
N PRO A 95 0.69 -11.40 16.35
CA PRO A 95 1.96 -11.29 15.63
C PRO A 95 3.19 -11.42 16.54
N ALA A 96 3.16 -10.86 17.75
CA ALA A 96 4.29 -10.99 18.69
C ALA A 96 4.53 -12.45 19.11
N GLN A 97 3.46 -13.22 19.31
CA GLN A 97 3.58 -14.63 19.65
C GLN A 97 4.01 -15.46 18.44
N ALA A 98 3.44 -15.19 17.26
CA ALA A 98 3.84 -15.82 16.00
C ALA A 98 5.34 -15.61 15.68
N ILE A 99 5.86 -14.40 15.92
CA ILE A 99 7.29 -14.07 15.78
C ILE A 99 8.14 -14.93 16.74
N LEU A 100 7.72 -15.08 18.00
CA LEU A 100 8.46 -15.90 18.96
C LEU A 100 8.43 -17.39 18.62
N GLU A 101 7.27 -17.90 18.21
CA GLU A 101 7.11 -19.28 17.77
C GLU A 101 7.95 -19.56 16.52
N ALA A 102 8.00 -18.62 15.57
CA ALA A 102 8.89 -18.71 14.41
C ALA A 102 10.36 -18.72 14.82
N ALA A 103 10.79 -17.83 15.73
CA ALA A 103 12.16 -17.80 16.22
C ALA A 103 12.55 -19.14 16.89
N GLN A 104 11.64 -19.75 17.64
CA GLN A 104 11.86 -21.06 18.23
C GLN A 104 11.93 -22.17 17.17
N ARG A 105 10.98 -22.21 16.22
CA ARG A 105 10.95 -23.21 15.13
C ARG A 105 12.23 -23.20 14.29
N HIS A 106 12.77 -22.02 14.04
CA HIS A 106 13.98 -21.83 13.23
C HIS A 106 15.28 -21.84 14.04
N ALA A 107 15.19 -21.97 15.37
CA ALA A 107 16.31 -21.92 16.31
C ALA A 107 17.14 -20.62 16.19
N CYS A 108 16.44 -19.49 16.05
CA CYS A 108 17.05 -18.17 16.03
C CYS A 108 17.52 -17.76 17.44
N ASP A 109 18.65 -17.05 17.50
CA ASP A 109 19.26 -16.58 18.75
C ASP A 109 19.21 -15.06 18.91
N LEU A 110 18.63 -14.34 17.94
CA LEU A 110 18.34 -12.91 18.00
C LEU A 110 17.04 -12.58 17.25
N LEU A 111 16.14 -11.84 17.87
CA LEU A 111 15.05 -11.15 17.16
C LEU A 111 15.55 -9.81 16.63
N PHE A 112 15.29 -9.54 15.36
CA PHE A 112 15.57 -8.27 14.72
C PHE A 112 14.24 -7.65 14.27
N VAL A 113 13.87 -6.53 14.89
CA VAL A 113 12.55 -5.90 14.72
C VAL A 113 12.68 -4.41 14.45
N SER A 114 11.73 -3.83 13.72
CA SER A 114 11.67 -2.39 13.46
C SER A 114 11.08 -1.63 14.66
N SER A 115 11.51 -0.36 14.84
CA SER A 115 10.73 0.61 15.62
C SER A 115 9.74 1.35 14.72
N HIS A 116 8.66 1.91 15.29
CA HIS A 116 7.74 2.80 14.55
C HIS A 116 8.31 4.23 14.39
N GLY A 117 9.62 4.42 14.58
CA GLY A 117 10.28 5.72 14.51
C GLY A 117 9.96 6.64 15.71
N ARG A 118 10.37 7.91 15.60
CA ARG A 118 10.03 8.97 16.58
C ARG A 118 8.73 9.66 16.16
N VAL A 119 7.85 9.94 17.12
CA VAL A 119 6.73 10.86 16.93
C VAL A 119 7.24 12.29 17.18
N PRO A 120 7.11 13.23 16.23
CA PRO A 120 7.51 14.62 16.43
C PRO A 120 6.85 15.21 17.68
N GLY A 121 7.65 15.82 18.57
CA GLY A 121 7.16 16.47 19.79
C GLY A 121 7.12 15.62 21.06
N LEU A 122 7.33 14.30 20.98
CA LEU A 122 7.55 13.46 22.16
C LEU A 122 9.05 13.17 22.34
N ARG A 123 9.54 13.30 23.58
CA ARG A 123 10.87 12.79 23.96
C ARG A 123 10.77 11.28 24.14
N GLY A 124 11.16 10.51 23.14
CA GLY A 124 11.30 9.05 23.25
C GLY A 124 11.05 8.30 21.94
N TRP A 125 11.35 7.00 21.98
CA TRP A 125 11.07 6.05 20.92
C TRP A 125 9.65 5.49 21.10
N LEU A 126 8.83 5.53 20.05
CA LEU A 126 7.58 4.77 20.04
C LEU A 126 7.83 3.45 19.33
N HIS A 127 7.87 2.39 20.12
CA HIS A 127 7.90 1.03 19.63
C HIS A 127 6.51 0.64 19.13
N SER A 128 6.43 -0.15 18.06
CA SER A 128 5.18 -0.75 17.61
C SER A 128 4.49 -1.49 18.76
N SER A 129 3.17 -1.68 18.69
CA SER A 129 2.47 -2.55 19.67
C SER A 129 3.15 -3.93 19.74
N VAL A 130 3.54 -4.48 18.59
CA VAL A 130 4.26 -5.75 18.45
C VAL A 130 5.66 -5.70 19.09
N THR A 131 6.47 -4.68 18.80
CA THR A 131 7.83 -4.51 19.32
C THR A 131 7.80 -4.28 20.83
N ARG A 132 6.83 -3.51 21.36
CA ARG A 132 6.64 -3.37 22.81
C ARG A 132 6.31 -4.70 23.47
N GLN A 133 5.39 -5.46 22.87
CA GLN A 133 5.01 -6.76 23.38
C GLN A 133 6.22 -7.70 23.36
N LEU A 134 6.95 -7.80 22.24
CA LEU A 134 8.17 -8.61 22.14
C LEU A 134 9.22 -8.24 23.19
N LEU A 135 9.45 -6.94 23.44
CA LEU A 135 10.36 -6.50 24.51
C LEU A 135 9.91 -6.94 25.91
N GLN A 136 8.63 -7.23 26.12
CA GLN A 136 8.09 -7.72 27.39
C GLN A 136 8.09 -9.24 27.50
N ILE A 137 7.84 -9.96 26.40
CA ILE A 137 7.56 -11.41 26.43
C ILE A 137 8.64 -12.28 25.76
N ALA A 138 9.64 -11.70 25.09
CA ALA A 138 10.67 -12.47 24.41
C ALA A 138 11.67 -13.11 25.38
N ASN A 139 11.92 -14.41 25.18
CA ASN A 139 12.94 -15.17 25.92
C ASN A 139 14.31 -15.19 25.21
N LEU A 140 14.48 -14.40 24.15
CA LEU A 140 15.75 -14.23 23.44
C LEU A 140 16.04 -12.73 23.24
N PRO A 141 17.30 -12.35 23.01
CA PRO A 141 17.66 -10.95 22.79
C PRO A 141 16.87 -10.33 21.63
N VAL A 142 16.46 -9.07 21.81
CA VAL A 142 15.69 -8.30 20.83
C VAL A 142 16.52 -7.09 20.40
N HIS A 143 16.97 -7.10 19.15
CA HIS A 143 17.55 -5.94 18.51
C HIS A 143 16.46 -5.11 17.84
N VAL A 144 16.20 -3.93 18.38
CA VAL A 144 15.30 -2.96 17.77
C VAL A 144 16.11 -2.09 16.83
N ALA A 145 15.97 -2.33 15.53
CA ALA A 145 16.50 -1.45 14.51
C ALA A 145 15.82 -0.09 14.62
N SER A 146 16.59 0.90 15.05
CA SER A 146 16.19 2.29 14.91
C SER A 146 16.32 2.66 13.44
N ILE A 147 15.21 3.05 12.84
CA ILE A 147 15.25 3.90 11.65
C ILE A 147 15.60 5.29 12.20
N GLU A 148 16.88 5.47 12.56
CA GLU A 148 17.38 6.75 13.02
C GLU A 148 17.32 7.74 11.86
N SER A 149 16.64 8.82 12.17
CA SER A 149 16.39 10.06 11.45
C SER A 149 17.66 10.85 11.07
N ASN A 150 18.67 10.19 10.50
CA ASN A 150 19.75 10.86 9.79
C ASN A 150 19.67 10.65 8.27
N ASP A 151 18.68 9.89 7.79
CA ASP A 151 18.24 10.02 6.41
C ASP A 151 17.47 11.34 6.32
N GLU A 152 18.11 12.39 5.78
CA GLU A 152 17.50 13.69 5.49
C GLU A 152 16.20 13.55 4.67
N GLN A 153 16.02 12.40 4.01
CA GLN A 153 14.90 12.02 3.16
C GLN A 153 13.90 11.06 3.83
N ALA A 154 14.02 10.74 5.13
CA ALA A 154 13.16 9.76 5.80
C ALA A 154 11.68 10.15 5.78
N ASP A 155 11.36 11.41 6.09
CA ASP A 155 9.98 11.92 6.02
C ASP A 155 9.45 11.90 4.59
N ALA A 156 10.30 12.20 3.60
CA ALA A 156 9.94 12.11 2.19
C ALA A 156 9.63 10.68 1.77
N ASN A 157 10.48 9.71 2.14
CA ASN A 157 10.27 8.30 1.84
C ASN A 157 8.95 7.80 2.44
N ARG A 158 8.64 8.19 3.68
CA ARG A 158 7.36 7.83 4.33
C ARG A 158 6.16 8.50 3.67
N ALA A 159 6.23 9.80 3.40
CA ALA A 159 5.14 10.53 2.75
C ALA A 159 4.84 9.97 1.35
N LEU A 160 5.87 9.79 0.53
CA LEU A 160 5.71 9.24 -0.83
C LEU A 160 5.24 7.79 -0.82
N ALA A 161 5.60 7.00 0.19
CA ALA A 161 5.11 5.64 0.29
C ALA A 161 3.64 5.54 0.71
N ILE A 162 3.12 6.55 1.43
CA ILE A 162 1.68 6.70 1.69
C ILE A 162 0.97 6.93 0.35
N VAL A 163 1.38 7.94 -0.41
CA VAL A 163 0.81 8.27 -1.73
C VAL A 163 0.88 7.09 -2.69
N ALA A 164 2.03 6.42 -2.79
CA ALA A 164 2.17 5.23 -3.60
C ALA A 164 1.24 4.09 -3.16
N GLY A 165 0.88 4.01 -1.88
CA GLY A 165 -0.15 3.11 -1.39
C GLY A 165 -1.54 3.47 -1.91
N GLU A 166 -1.88 4.75 -1.88
CA GLU A 166 -3.14 5.29 -2.39
C GLU A 166 -3.26 5.08 -3.92
N HIS A 167 -2.18 5.30 -4.68
CA HIS A 167 -2.12 4.97 -6.11
C HIS A 167 -2.36 3.50 -6.38
N ARG A 168 -1.81 2.59 -5.55
CA ARG A 168 -2.09 1.15 -5.70
C ARG A 168 -3.56 0.83 -5.49
N SER A 169 -4.23 1.49 -4.55
CA SER A 169 -5.67 1.33 -4.35
C SER A 169 -6.47 1.79 -5.58
N ILE A 170 -6.16 2.98 -6.09
CA ILE A 170 -6.79 3.55 -7.30
C ILE A 170 -6.57 2.61 -8.51
N ALA A 171 -5.33 2.20 -8.73
CA ALA A 171 -4.94 1.30 -9.81
C ALA A 171 -5.66 -0.06 -9.75
N ALA A 172 -5.85 -0.61 -8.56
CA ALA A 172 -6.53 -1.90 -8.40
C ALA A 172 -8.04 -1.79 -8.72
N VAL A 173 -8.72 -0.74 -8.26
CA VAL A 173 -10.11 -0.49 -8.65
C VAL A 173 -10.22 -0.23 -10.15
N LEU A 174 -9.32 0.56 -10.71
CA LEU A 174 -9.32 0.84 -12.15
C LEU A 174 -9.10 -0.44 -13.00
N THR A 175 -8.19 -1.30 -12.56
CA THR A 175 -7.91 -2.59 -13.22
C THR A 175 -9.13 -3.51 -13.16
N GLY A 176 -9.79 -3.62 -12.00
CA GLY A 176 -11.02 -4.39 -11.88
C GLY A 176 -12.14 -3.86 -12.79
N LEU A 177 -12.24 -2.53 -12.94
CA LEU A 177 -13.24 -1.89 -13.80
C LEU A 177 -13.02 -2.28 -15.27
N GLN A 178 -11.76 -2.26 -15.71
CA GLN A 178 -11.36 -2.69 -17.05
C GLN A 178 -11.62 -4.18 -17.30
N GLN A 179 -11.40 -5.01 -16.29
CA GLN A 179 -11.60 -6.46 -16.40
C GLN A 179 -13.08 -6.84 -16.46
N LEU A 180 -13.93 -6.23 -15.62
CA LEU A 180 -15.40 -6.41 -15.70
C LEU A 180 -15.95 -6.03 -17.08
N ASP A 181 -15.49 -4.88 -17.58
CA ASP A 181 -15.84 -4.39 -18.91
C ASP A 181 -15.36 -5.34 -20.03
N ARG A 182 -14.19 -5.98 -19.88
CA ARG A 182 -13.71 -7.02 -20.82
C ARG A 182 -14.52 -8.32 -20.72
N ALA A 183 -14.80 -8.80 -19.51
CA ALA A 183 -15.52 -10.06 -19.27
C ALA A 183 -16.94 -10.02 -19.86
N GLY A 184 -17.69 -8.93 -19.63
CA GLY A 184 -19.04 -8.77 -20.19
C GLY A 184 -19.08 -8.81 -21.72
N ARG A 185 -18.01 -8.39 -22.40
CA ARG A 185 -17.92 -8.51 -23.87
C ARG A 185 -17.66 -9.94 -24.36
N ILE A 186 -16.88 -10.72 -23.61
CA ILE A 186 -16.47 -12.06 -24.01
C ILE A 186 -17.63 -13.04 -23.84
N ASP A 187 -18.29 -12.99 -22.69
CA ASP A 187 -19.37 -13.94 -22.37
C ASP A 187 -20.75 -13.49 -22.88
N GLY A 188 -20.83 -12.29 -23.47
CA GLY A 188 -22.10 -11.67 -23.86
C GLY A 188 -23.01 -11.40 -22.66
N THR A 189 -22.46 -11.40 -21.45
CA THR A 189 -23.15 -11.15 -20.20
C THR A 189 -23.23 -9.65 -19.94
N ILE A 190 -24.30 -9.21 -19.28
CA ILE A 190 -24.41 -7.84 -18.81
C ILE A 190 -23.32 -7.63 -17.74
N PRO A 191 -22.39 -6.67 -17.88
CA PRO A 191 -21.43 -6.33 -16.84
C PRO A 191 -22.15 -6.13 -15.50
N ASP A 192 -21.55 -6.46 -14.35
CA ASP A 192 -22.14 -6.11 -13.05
C ASP A 192 -22.14 -4.58 -12.90
N VAL A 193 -23.16 -3.93 -13.47
CA VAL A 193 -23.32 -2.47 -13.52
C VAL A 193 -23.36 -1.90 -12.12
N ALA A 194 -23.93 -2.64 -11.16
CA ALA A 194 -23.98 -2.24 -9.77
C ALA A 194 -22.57 -2.21 -9.16
N LEU A 195 -21.72 -3.21 -9.44
CA LEU A 195 -20.33 -3.21 -9.02
C LEU A 195 -19.52 -2.11 -9.72
N MET A 196 -19.62 -1.96 -11.04
CA MET A 196 -18.95 -0.89 -11.79
C MET A 196 -19.32 0.51 -11.26
N ARG A 197 -20.59 0.70 -10.85
CA ARG A 197 -21.05 1.94 -10.22
C ARG A 197 -20.38 2.20 -8.87
N GLN A 198 -20.23 1.16 -8.04
CA GLN A 198 -19.52 1.28 -6.76
C GLN A 198 -18.03 1.59 -6.97
N MET A 199 -17.41 1.01 -7.99
CA MET A 199 -16.02 1.29 -8.38
C MET A 199 -15.85 2.73 -8.85
N ALA A 200 -16.76 3.22 -9.69
CA ALA A 200 -16.80 4.63 -10.10
C ALA A 200 -17.03 5.58 -8.91
N ASP A 201 -17.87 5.18 -7.95
CA ASP A 201 -18.10 5.96 -6.72
C ASP A 201 -16.84 6.06 -5.86
N TYR A 202 -16.05 4.99 -5.77
CA TYR A 202 -14.75 5.03 -5.10
C TYR A 202 -13.76 5.96 -5.82
N LEU A 203 -13.61 5.78 -7.13
CA LEU A 203 -12.71 6.59 -7.98
C LEU A 203 -13.09 8.07 -7.95
N ARG A 204 -14.33 8.42 -7.60
CA ARG A 204 -14.74 9.81 -7.35
C ARG A 204 -14.40 10.27 -5.93
N GLN A 205 -14.84 9.51 -4.94
CA GLN A 205 -14.84 9.97 -3.55
C GLN A 205 -13.46 9.98 -2.94
N PHE A 206 -12.67 8.93 -3.16
CA PHE A 206 -11.37 8.80 -2.52
C PHE A 206 -10.37 9.83 -3.06
N PRO A 207 -10.18 9.96 -4.39
CA PRO A 207 -9.27 10.97 -4.92
C PRO A 207 -9.66 12.40 -4.52
N THR A 208 -10.94 12.76 -4.72
CA THR A 208 -11.42 14.13 -4.52
C THR A 208 -11.47 14.57 -3.05
N ARG A 209 -11.77 13.66 -2.11
CA ARG A 209 -11.90 14.04 -0.69
C ARG A 209 -10.62 13.88 0.10
N LEU A 210 -9.79 12.90 -0.27
CA LEU A 210 -8.66 12.49 0.56
C LEU A 210 -7.34 12.63 -0.17
N HIS A 211 -7.18 12.18 -1.41
CA HIS A 211 -5.89 12.15 -2.11
C HIS A 211 -5.47 13.53 -2.66
N HIS A 212 -6.15 14.06 -3.67
CA HIS A 212 -5.78 15.29 -4.37
C HIS A 212 -5.67 16.51 -3.45
N PRO A 213 -6.59 16.74 -2.47
CA PRO A 213 -6.46 17.87 -1.55
C PRO A 213 -5.15 17.85 -0.75
N LYS A 214 -4.60 16.67 -0.47
CA LYS A 214 -3.33 16.53 0.25
C LYS A 214 -2.15 16.87 -0.67
N GLU A 215 -2.15 16.40 -1.91
CA GLU A 215 -1.10 16.73 -2.88
C GLU A 215 -1.03 18.22 -3.17
N GLU A 216 -2.18 18.84 -3.46
CA GLU A 216 -2.27 20.26 -3.77
C GLU A 216 -1.85 21.14 -2.58
N ALA A 217 -2.40 20.89 -1.40
CA ALA A 217 -2.19 21.72 -0.22
C ALA A 217 -0.77 21.62 0.35
N PHE A 218 -0.05 20.53 0.06
CA PHE A 218 1.27 20.26 0.62
C PHE A 218 2.35 20.16 -0.45
N ILE A 219 2.37 19.09 -1.25
CA ILE A 219 3.47 18.85 -2.19
C ILE A 219 3.51 19.94 -3.27
N PHE A 220 2.40 20.21 -3.95
CA PHE A 220 2.37 21.15 -5.08
C PHE A 220 2.65 22.56 -4.60
N ARG A 221 1.94 23.01 -3.55
CA ARG A 221 2.15 24.33 -2.95
C ARG A 221 3.60 24.53 -2.50
N LEU A 222 4.19 23.59 -1.78
CA LEU A 222 5.58 23.73 -1.31
C LEU A 222 6.58 23.68 -2.48
N LEU A 223 6.34 22.85 -3.49
CA LEU A 223 7.22 22.78 -4.66
C LEU A 223 7.22 24.11 -5.44
N ARG A 224 6.06 24.74 -5.65
CA ARG A 224 5.94 26.08 -6.26
C ARG A 224 6.66 27.17 -5.46
N GLN A 225 6.78 27.01 -4.14
CA GLN A 225 7.53 27.94 -3.29
C GLN A 225 9.04 27.77 -3.40
N ARG A 226 9.53 26.60 -3.83
CA ARG A 226 10.96 26.27 -3.94
C ARG A 226 11.52 26.43 -5.35
N THR A 227 10.70 26.24 -6.38
CA THR A 227 11.11 26.36 -7.80
C THR A 227 9.91 26.65 -8.71
N SER A 228 10.15 27.29 -9.85
CA SER A 228 9.15 27.49 -10.91
C SER A 228 9.27 26.50 -12.08
N GLU A 229 10.31 25.65 -12.09
CA GLU A 229 10.65 24.74 -13.19
C GLU A 229 9.51 23.81 -13.60
N HIS A 230 8.67 23.41 -12.64
CA HIS A 230 7.61 22.42 -12.84
C HIS A 230 6.19 23.02 -12.82
N ASN A 231 6.06 24.35 -12.82
CA ASN A 231 4.75 25.01 -12.69
C ASN A 231 3.76 24.59 -13.78
N ALA A 232 4.21 24.46 -15.03
CA ALA A 232 3.33 24.03 -16.11
C ALA A 232 2.81 22.58 -15.93
N VAL A 233 3.61 21.69 -15.34
CA VAL A 233 3.19 20.31 -15.03
C VAL A 233 2.20 20.30 -13.86
N LEU A 234 2.45 21.12 -12.83
CA LEU A 234 1.52 21.28 -11.71
C LEU A 234 0.17 21.86 -12.17
N ASP A 235 0.19 22.85 -13.07
CA ASP A 235 -1.04 23.41 -13.67
C ASP A 235 -1.78 22.38 -14.54
N GLU A 236 -1.07 21.44 -15.18
CA GLU A 236 -1.69 20.30 -15.89
C GLU A 236 -2.34 19.31 -14.92
N LEU A 237 -1.64 18.92 -13.85
CA LEU A 237 -2.18 17.99 -12.85
C LEU A 237 -3.45 18.53 -12.19
N GLU A 238 -3.48 19.81 -11.82
CA GLU A 238 -4.68 20.47 -11.29
C GLU A 238 -5.84 20.47 -12.31
N ARG A 239 -5.56 20.58 -13.61
CA ARG A 239 -6.58 20.41 -14.67
C ARG A 239 -7.03 18.95 -14.81
N GLN A 240 -6.12 18.00 -14.66
CA GLN A 240 -6.43 16.57 -14.71
C GLN A 240 -7.36 16.17 -13.56
N HIS A 241 -7.19 16.71 -12.34
CA HIS A 241 -8.12 16.47 -11.23
C HIS A 241 -9.59 16.86 -11.57
N VAL A 242 -9.77 17.93 -12.35
CA VAL A 242 -11.10 18.36 -12.83
C VAL A 242 -11.61 17.45 -13.96
N LEU A 243 -10.72 17.08 -14.89
CA LEU A 243 -11.04 16.19 -16.01
C LEU A 243 -11.48 14.81 -15.53
N GLU A 244 -10.78 14.22 -14.56
CA GLU A 244 -11.11 12.91 -14.01
C GLU A 244 -12.53 12.86 -13.45
N ASN A 245 -12.93 13.88 -12.68
CA ASN A 245 -14.30 13.99 -12.19
C ASN A 245 -15.33 14.06 -13.32
N THR A 246 -15.01 14.80 -14.39
CA THR A 246 -15.87 14.88 -15.58
C THR A 246 -15.99 13.52 -16.29
N LEU A 247 -14.90 12.76 -16.38
CA LEU A 247 -14.88 11.42 -16.97
C LEU A 247 -15.64 10.41 -16.12
N ILE A 248 -15.58 10.51 -14.79
CA ILE A 248 -16.36 9.67 -13.88
C ILE A 248 -17.87 9.96 -14.01
N ASP A 249 -18.27 11.22 -14.12
CA ASP A 249 -19.68 11.58 -14.36
C ASP A 249 -20.19 11.06 -15.72
N ALA A 250 -19.34 11.10 -16.75
CA ALA A 250 -19.65 10.47 -18.02
C ALA A 250 -19.81 8.95 -17.89
N LEU A 251 -18.93 8.28 -17.13
CA LEU A 251 -19.05 6.85 -16.85
C LEU A 251 -20.38 6.52 -16.15
N PHE A 252 -20.76 7.25 -15.09
CA PHE A 252 -22.05 7.07 -14.43
C PHE A 252 -23.24 7.21 -15.39
N THR A 253 -23.18 8.17 -16.30
CA THR A 253 -24.21 8.41 -17.31
C THR A 253 -24.33 7.21 -18.26
N THR A 254 -23.20 6.68 -18.74
CA THR A 254 -23.19 5.51 -19.64
C THR A 254 -23.66 4.23 -18.94
N LEU A 255 -23.25 4.00 -17.68
CA LEU A 255 -23.70 2.87 -16.87
C LEU A 255 -25.22 2.89 -16.61
N ALA A 256 -25.78 4.08 -16.36
CA ALA A 256 -27.23 4.24 -16.18
C ALA A 256 -27.99 3.89 -17.48
N ARG A 257 -27.52 4.35 -18.64
CA ARG A 257 -28.12 3.99 -19.95
C ARG A 257 -28.08 2.49 -20.22
N HIS A 258 -26.95 1.84 -19.91
CA HIS A 258 -26.80 0.40 -20.09
C HIS A 258 -27.80 -0.40 -19.24
N GLY A 259 -28.01 0.00 -17.98
CA GLY A 259 -29.02 -0.61 -17.11
C GLY A 259 -30.46 -0.50 -17.62
N HIS A 260 -30.74 0.40 -18.57
CA HIS A 260 -32.05 0.57 -19.20
C HIS A 260 -32.20 -0.16 -20.56
N GLY A 261 -31.21 -0.96 -20.97
CA GLY A 261 -31.31 -1.82 -22.17
C GLY A 261 -31.03 -1.12 -23.51
N ASP A 262 -30.29 -0.02 -23.50
CA ASP A 262 -29.86 0.70 -24.70
C ASP A 262 -28.77 -0.09 -25.46
N ALA A 263 -29.02 -0.37 -26.74
CA ALA A 263 -28.20 -1.24 -27.59
C ALA A 263 -26.77 -0.72 -27.82
N ASP A 264 -26.58 0.61 -27.80
CA ASP A 264 -25.27 1.24 -28.00
C ASP A 264 -24.53 1.51 -26.67
N ALA A 265 -25.18 1.25 -25.53
CA ALA A 265 -24.64 1.63 -24.23
C ALA A 265 -23.42 0.80 -23.81
N ALA A 266 -23.27 -0.43 -24.30
CA ALA A 266 -22.10 -1.26 -23.99
C ALA A 266 -20.80 -0.68 -24.61
N GLU A 267 -20.88 -0.18 -25.85
CA GLU A 267 -19.76 0.50 -26.51
C GLU A 267 -19.48 1.86 -25.85
N ALA A 268 -20.52 2.58 -25.42
CA ALA A 268 -20.35 3.82 -24.68
C ALA A 268 -19.67 3.62 -23.31
N VAL A 269 -20.04 2.56 -22.57
CA VAL A 269 -19.39 2.18 -21.30
C VAL A 269 -17.92 1.83 -21.55
N THR A 270 -17.64 1.03 -22.59
CA THR A 270 -16.28 0.68 -23.02
C THR A 270 -15.42 1.93 -23.24
N ALA A 271 -15.93 2.87 -24.04
CA ALA A 271 -15.21 4.10 -24.35
C ALA A 271 -15.00 4.97 -23.10
N ALA A 272 -15.98 5.03 -22.20
CA ALA A 272 -15.88 5.76 -20.94
C ALA A 272 -14.82 5.16 -20.01
N VAL A 273 -14.82 3.83 -19.82
CA VAL A 273 -13.83 3.11 -19.00
C VAL A 273 -12.42 3.31 -19.54
N GLN A 274 -12.22 3.21 -20.87
CA GLN A 274 -10.92 3.42 -21.50
C GLN A 274 -10.42 4.86 -21.33
N ARG A 275 -11.28 5.86 -21.53
CA ARG A 275 -10.91 7.28 -21.37
C ARG A 275 -10.56 7.62 -19.93
N LEU A 276 -11.40 7.19 -18.98
CA LEU A 276 -11.13 7.36 -17.54
C LEU A 276 -9.81 6.71 -17.17
N SER A 277 -9.59 5.47 -17.60
CA SER A 277 -8.35 4.76 -17.29
C SER A 277 -7.11 5.45 -17.85
N GLY A 278 -7.17 5.89 -19.10
CA GLY A 278 -6.07 6.61 -19.73
C GLY A 278 -5.71 7.88 -18.96
N ALA A 279 -6.71 8.67 -18.59
CA ALA A 279 -6.52 9.90 -17.82
C ALA A 279 -5.88 9.65 -16.45
N VAL A 280 -6.40 8.69 -15.67
CA VAL A 280 -5.89 8.38 -14.32
C VAL A 280 -4.46 7.80 -14.37
N TRP A 281 -4.14 6.96 -15.36
CA TRP A 281 -2.77 6.45 -15.53
C TRP A 281 -1.78 7.54 -15.97
N GLU A 282 -2.18 8.43 -16.88
CA GLU A 282 -1.37 9.58 -17.30
C GLU A 282 -1.11 10.52 -16.12
N HIS A 283 -2.14 10.78 -15.31
CA HIS A 283 -2.08 11.58 -14.10
C HIS A 283 -1.07 11.04 -13.09
N MET A 284 -1.27 9.82 -12.59
CA MET A 284 -0.36 9.18 -11.64
C MET A 284 1.07 9.08 -12.20
N SER A 285 1.23 8.86 -13.51
CA SER A 285 2.55 8.82 -14.15
C SER A 285 3.26 10.17 -14.08
N LEU A 286 2.57 11.28 -14.33
CA LEU A 286 3.17 12.61 -14.22
C LEU A 286 3.61 12.89 -12.78
N GLU A 287 2.79 12.51 -11.80
CA GLU A 287 3.15 12.67 -10.40
C GLU A 287 4.38 11.85 -10.00
N GLU A 288 4.36 10.55 -10.29
CA GLU A 288 5.42 9.62 -9.88
C GLU A 288 6.75 9.84 -10.60
N THR A 289 6.70 10.20 -11.88
CA THR A 289 7.91 10.29 -12.72
C THR A 289 8.46 11.71 -12.82
N VAL A 290 7.65 12.74 -12.57
CA VAL A 290 8.06 14.15 -12.69
C VAL A 290 7.98 14.87 -11.35
N ILE A 291 6.81 14.94 -10.74
CA ILE A 291 6.59 15.81 -9.57
C ILE A 291 7.24 15.26 -8.31
N PHE A 292 7.09 13.98 -7.96
CA PHE A 292 7.70 13.44 -6.75
C PHE A 292 9.24 13.45 -6.79
N PRO A 293 9.91 13.11 -7.91
CA PRO A 293 11.35 13.32 -8.05
C PRO A 293 11.76 14.79 -7.89
N ALA A 294 11.00 15.74 -8.47
CA ALA A 294 11.25 17.17 -8.31
C ALA A 294 11.07 17.63 -6.85
N ALA A 295 10.00 17.18 -6.18
CA ALA A 295 9.75 17.44 -4.77
C ALA A 295 10.90 16.92 -3.91
N ARG A 296 11.43 15.71 -4.19
CA ARG A 296 12.59 15.17 -3.45
C ARG A 296 13.82 16.06 -3.60
N ARG A 297 14.02 16.65 -4.78
CA ARG A 297 15.18 17.51 -5.08
C ARG A 297 15.08 18.89 -4.43
N HIS A 298 13.89 19.48 -4.40
CA HIS A 298 13.71 20.89 -4.05
C HIS A 298 13.16 21.13 -2.64
N LEU A 299 12.40 20.18 -2.07
CA LEU A 299 11.85 20.33 -0.74
C LEU A 299 12.90 20.00 0.33
N THR A 300 12.93 20.82 1.38
CA THR A 300 13.83 20.63 2.53
C THR A 300 13.28 19.56 3.47
N SER A 301 14.12 19.04 4.37
CA SER A 301 13.66 18.10 5.41
C SER A 301 12.55 18.69 6.30
N ALA A 302 12.55 20.01 6.53
CA ALA A 302 11.48 20.69 7.27
C ALA A 302 10.15 20.69 6.50
N ASP A 303 10.19 20.91 5.18
CA ASP A 303 9.02 20.81 4.31
C ASP A 303 8.44 19.39 4.34
N TRP A 304 9.31 18.38 4.18
CA TRP A 304 8.91 16.97 4.20
C TRP A 304 8.32 16.54 5.53
N SER A 305 8.78 17.10 6.66
CA SER A 305 8.18 16.84 7.97
C SER A 305 6.74 17.34 8.07
N VAL A 306 6.44 18.49 7.46
CA VAL A 306 5.07 19.02 7.36
C VAL A 306 4.22 18.13 6.46
N VAL A 307 4.73 17.73 5.29
CA VAL A 307 4.04 16.84 4.35
C VAL A 307 3.71 15.50 5.01
N TYR A 308 4.70 14.84 5.61
CA TYR A 308 4.52 13.54 6.24
C TYR A 308 3.47 13.59 7.36
N LYS A 309 3.56 14.60 8.25
CA LYS A 309 2.59 14.78 9.32
C LYS A 309 1.17 14.91 8.78
N ALA A 310 0.98 15.72 7.73
CA ALA A 310 -0.33 15.89 7.11
C ALA A 310 -0.85 14.59 6.46
N PHE A 311 0.01 13.87 5.75
CA PHE A 311 -0.38 12.66 5.02
C PHE A 311 -0.69 11.51 5.98
N SER A 312 0.02 11.43 7.10
CA SER A 312 -0.23 10.43 8.15
C SER A 312 -1.53 10.65 8.95
N ALA A 313 -2.15 11.84 8.87
CA ALA A 313 -3.38 12.15 9.60
C ALA A 313 -4.65 11.61 8.91
N HIS A 314 -4.56 11.30 7.60
CA HIS A 314 -5.68 10.89 6.77
C HIS A 314 -5.28 9.70 5.91
N HIS A 315 -5.59 8.50 6.40
CA HIS A 315 -5.33 7.25 5.70
C HIS A 315 -6.47 6.90 4.74
N ASP A 316 -6.13 6.14 3.69
CA ASP A 316 -7.10 5.46 2.85
C ASP A 316 -8.08 4.64 3.71
N PRO A 317 -9.40 4.87 3.59
CA PRO A 317 -10.43 4.11 4.30
C PRO A 317 -10.29 2.59 4.12
N LEU A 318 -9.77 2.14 2.97
CA LEU A 318 -9.51 0.72 2.68
C LEU A 318 -8.53 0.08 3.68
N PHE A 319 -7.47 0.81 4.03
CA PHE A 319 -6.34 0.32 4.82
C PHE A 319 -6.22 0.97 6.19
N SER A 320 -7.15 1.86 6.56
CA SER A 320 -7.23 2.41 7.91
C SER A 320 -7.74 1.36 8.91
N HIS A 321 -7.32 1.47 10.18
CA HIS A 321 -7.89 0.68 11.28
C HIS A 321 -9.30 1.13 11.69
N SER A 322 -9.89 2.11 10.99
CA SER A 322 -11.26 2.58 11.21
C SER A 322 -12.24 1.93 10.22
N PRO A 323 -13.44 1.55 10.66
CA PRO A 323 -14.37 0.73 9.89
C PRO A 323 -15.22 1.59 8.95
N GLU A 324 -14.80 1.77 7.70
CA GLU A 324 -15.74 2.05 6.62
C GLU A 324 -16.00 0.76 5.83
N MET A 325 -16.80 -0.11 6.43
CA MET A 325 -17.28 -1.43 5.93
C MET A 325 -17.65 -1.49 4.43
N PRO A 326 -18.26 -0.47 3.80
CA PRO A 326 -18.66 -0.56 2.38
C PRO A 326 -17.48 -0.72 1.41
N MET A 327 -16.30 -0.24 1.79
CA MET A 327 -15.15 -0.13 0.89
C MET A 327 -14.33 -1.42 0.79
N ARG A 328 -14.21 -2.19 1.88
CA ARG A 328 -13.58 -3.52 1.86
C ARG A 328 -14.43 -4.56 1.14
N GLN A 329 -15.76 -4.46 1.29
CA GLN A 329 -16.73 -5.26 0.55
C GLN A 329 -16.64 -5.03 -0.96
N LEU A 330 -16.38 -3.78 -1.38
CA LEU A 330 -16.13 -3.47 -2.80
C LEU A 330 -14.93 -4.25 -3.35
N PHE A 331 -13.80 -4.26 -2.64
CA PHE A 331 -12.61 -5.00 -3.08
C PHE A 331 -12.81 -6.52 -3.10
N ALA A 332 -13.45 -7.08 -2.07
CA ALA A 332 -13.81 -8.51 -2.05
C ALA A 332 -14.71 -8.89 -3.25
N ARG A 333 -15.65 -8.02 -3.61
CA ARG A 333 -16.51 -8.22 -4.79
C ARG A 333 -15.75 -8.08 -6.11
N ILE A 334 -14.82 -7.13 -6.21
CA ILE A 334 -13.93 -7.01 -7.36
C ILE A 334 -13.14 -8.30 -7.52
N ALA A 335 -12.43 -8.75 -6.49
CA ALA A 335 -11.62 -9.96 -6.52
C ALA A 335 -12.44 -11.21 -6.94
N THR A 336 -13.64 -11.37 -6.39
CA THR A 336 -14.56 -12.47 -6.72
C THR A 336 -15.04 -12.40 -8.18
N ALA A 337 -15.28 -11.21 -8.72
CA ALA A 337 -15.76 -11.05 -10.10
C ALA A 337 -14.66 -11.23 -11.16
N LEU A 338 -13.41 -11.42 -10.74
CA LEU A 338 -12.24 -11.58 -11.61
C LEU A 338 -11.78 -13.03 -11.76
N GLN A 339 -12.50 -13.99 -11.18
CA GLN A 339 -12.22 -15.43 -11.19
C GLN A 339 -13.11 -16.17 -12.17
#